data_AF-A0A7X6HWX7-F1
#
_entry.id   AF-A0A7X6HWX7-F1
#
_cell.length_a   1.000
_cell.length_b   1.000
_cell.length_c   1.000
_cell.angle_alpha   90.00
_cell.angle_beta   90.00
_cell.angle_gamma   90.00
#
_symmetry.space_group_name_H-M   'P 1'
#
loop_
_entity.id
_entity.type
_entity.pdbx_description
1 polymer ?
#
loop_
_entity_poly.entity_id
_entity_poly.type
_entity_poly.pdbx_seq_one_letter_code
_entity_poly.pdbx_strand_id
1 'polypeptide(L)' 'MWLQGSRTPISKRGSPYLRRALFRPAFVAAFNDPELSAYYQRIRQHGKHHGGAVGAVASKRCYLVFVVLAEKRRYETSG' A
#
# COMPACT_ATOMS: atom_id res chain seq x y z
N MET A 1 -22.18 -9.21 2.30
CA MET A 1 -22.57 -8.01 3.09
C MET A 1 -21.32 -7.18 3.34
N TRP A 2 -21.03 -6.22 2.45
CA TRP A 2 -19.83 -5.37 2.56
C TRP A 2 -20.14 -4.20 3.48
N LEU A 3 -19.32 -4.03 4.52
CA LEU A 3 -19.44 -2.98 5.53
C LEU A 3 -19.52 -1.61 4.84
N GLN A 4 -20.61 -0.87 5.11
CA GLN A 4 -20.74 0.55 4.78
C GLN A 4 -19.50 1.30 5.28
N GLY A 5 -18.81 1.97 4.36
CA GLY A 5 -17.62 2.77 4.68
C GLY A 5 -17.99 3.92 5.60
N SER A 6 -17.80 3.73 6.90
CA SER A 6 -17.90 4.80 7.88
C SER A 6 -16.86 5.87 7.51
N ARG A 7 -17.31 7.12 7.35
CA ARG A 7 -16.46 8.29 7.09
C ARG A 7 -15.66 8.64 8.35
N THR A 8 -14.85 7.72 8.85
CA THR A 8 -13.93 8.01 9.94
C THR A 8 -12.79 8.86 9.37
N PRO A 9 -12.55 10.07 9.92
CA PRO A 9 -11.43 10.89 9.47
C PRO A 9 -10.14 10.11 9.71
N ILE A 10 -9.26 10.07 8.71
CA ILE A 10 -7.99 9.36 8.84
C ILE A 10 -7.21 9.99 10.00
N SER A 11 -7.02 9.21 11.07
CA SER A 11 -6.24 9.64 12.21
C SER A 11 -4.83 9.99 11.73
N LYS A 12 -4.46 11.28 11.74
CA LYS A 12 -3.10 11.74 11.38
C LYS A 12 -2.09 11.49 12.51
N ARG A 13 -2.41 10.62 13.46
CA ARG A 13 -1.51 10.19 14.54
C ARG A 13 -0.21 9.56 13.96
N GLY A 14 0.89 9.71 14.69
CA GLY A 14 2.23 9.23 14.31
C GLY A 14 3.07 10.25 13.52
N SER A 15 4.33 9.88 13.26
CA SER A 15 5.31 10.76 12.61
C SER A 15 4.94 11.09 11.15
N PRO A 16 4.85 12.38 10.77
CA PRO A 16 4.59 12.78 9.40
C PRO A 16 5.71 12.39 8.43
N TYR A 17 6.95 12.29 8.91
CA TYR A 17 8.10 11.83 8.13
C TYR A 17 7.95 10.36 7.74
N LEU A 18 7.60 9.50 8.70
CA LEU A 18 7.41 8.08 8.45
C LEU A 18 6.28 7.84 7.44
N ARG A 19 5.18 8.58 7.56
CA ARG A 19 4.07 8.48 6.60
C ARG A 19 4.51 8.83 5.17
N ARG A 20 5.31 9.90 4.99
CA ARG A 20 5.86 10.26 3.67
C ARG A 20 6.87 9.24 3.17
N ALA A 21 7.73 8.74 4.05
CA ALA A 21 8.72 7.72 3.73
C ALA A 21 8.09 6.41 3.24
N LEU A 22 6.89 6.08 3.69
CA LEU A 22 6.14 4.92 3.21
C LEU A 22 5.32 5.21 1.95
N PHE A 23 4.72 6.41 1.87
CA PHE A 23 3.84 6.76 0.76
C PHE A 23 4.60 7.01 -0.55
N ARG A 24 5.75 7.71 -0.51
CA ARG A 24 6.53 8.04 -1.72
C ARG A 24 7.00 6.79 -2.48
N PRO A 25 7.61 5.78 -1.83
CA PRO A 25 7.98 4.54 -2.51
C PRO A 25 6.76 3.79 -3.03
N ALA A 26 5.68 3.71 -2.25
CA ALA A 26 4.45 3.04 -2.67
C ALA A 26 3.85 3.66 -3.93
N PHE A 27 3.90 4.98 -4.06
CA PHE A 27 3.48 5.69 -5.26
C PHE A 27 4.27 5.24 -6.49
N VAL A 28 5.61 5.20 -6.40
CA VAL A 28 6.46 4.77 -7.53
C VAL A 28 6.24 3.29 -7.85
N ALA A 29 6.15 2.43 -6.83
CA ALA A 29 5.98 1.00 -7.03
C ALA A 29 4.62 0.61 -7.64
N ALA A 30 3.57 1.42 -7.42
CA ALA A 30 2.28 1.19 -8.08
C ALA A 30 2.37 1.24 -9.61
N PHE A 31 3.41 1.85 -10.18
CA PHE A 31 3.62 1.96 -11.62
C PHE A 31 4.81 1.14 -12.14
N ASN A 32 5.80 0.86 -11.30
CA ASN A 32 7.04 0.18 -11.73
C ASN A 32 7.11 -1.31 -11.38
N ASP A 33 6.40 -1.76 -10.35
CA ASP A 33 6.38 -3.16 -9.92
C ASP A 33 5.12 -3.84 -10.48
N PRO A 34 5.24 -4.90 -11.29
CA PRO A 34 4.08 -5.53 -11.95
C PRO A 34 3.08 -6.12 -10.97
N GLU A 35 3.53 -6.69 -9.85
CA GLU A 35 2.65 -7.30 -8.84
C GLU A 35 1.87 -6.23 -8.07
N LEU A 36 2.57 -5.16 -7.67
CA LEU A 36 1.96 -4.03 -6.97
C LEU A 36 1.09 -3.20 -7.89
N SER A 37 1.43 -3.09 -9.18
CA SER A 37 0.62 -2.41 -10.18
C SER A 37 -0.69 -3.15 -10.45
N ALA A 38 -0.65 -4.49 -10.59
CA ALA A 38 -1.86 -5.29 -10.70
C ALA A 38 -2.78 -5.11 -9.47
N TYR A 39 -2.20 -5.10 -8.26
CA TYR A 39 -2.96 -4.83 -7.04
C TYR A 39 -3.56 -3.42 -7.03
N TYR A 40 -2.79 -2.40 -7.41
CA TYR A 40 -3.27 -1.03 -7.55
C TYR A 40 -4.43 -0.93 -8.54
N GLN A 41 -4.32 -1.55 -9.71
CA GLN A 41 -5.37 -1.55 -10.74
C GLN A 41 -6.65 -2.23 -10.25
N ARG A 42 -6.56 -3.37 -9.56
CA ARG A 42 -7.72 -4.04 -8.93
C ARG A 42 -8.44 -3.06 -8.00
N ILE A 43 -7.72 -2.39 -7.12
CA ILE A 43 -8.32 -1.41 -6.18
C ILE A 43 -8.96 -0.22 -6.90
N ARG A 44 -8.37 0.23 -8.01
CA ARG A 44 -8.93 1.29 -8.86
C ARG A 44 -10.21 0.84 -9.57
N GLN A 45 -10.25 -0.40 -10.05
CA GLN A 45 -11.45 -1.01 -10.65
C GLN A 45 -12.60 -1.12 -9.65
N HIS A 46 -12.29 -1.36 -8.37
CA HIS A 46 -13.29 -1.32 -7.28
C HIS A 46 -13.80 0.11 -6.95
N GLY A 47 -13.44 1.14 -7.71
CA GLY A 47 -13.96 2.50 -7.57
C GLY A 47 -13.27 3.34 -6.49
N LYS A 48 -12.14 2.89 -5.91
CA LYS A 48 -11.42 3.71 -4.91
C LYS A 48 -10.67 4.87 -5.57
N HIS A 49 -10.67 6.01 -4.90
CA HIS A 49 -9.90 7.19 -5.30
C HIS A 49 -8.38 6.89 -5.33
N HIS A 50 -7.64 7.55 -6.22
CA HIS A 50 -6.21 7.30 -6.45
C HIS A 50 -5.38 7.31 -5.16
N GLY A 51 -5.54 8.34 -4.33
CA GLY A 51 -4.82 8.43 -3.05
C GLY A 51 -5.15 7.28 -2.07
N GLY A 52 -6.38 6.76 -2.11
CA GLY A 52 -6.78 5.60 -1.32
C GLY A 52 -6.18 4.29 -1.86
N ALA A 53 -6.09 4.16 -3.19
CA ALA A 53 -5.45 3.02 -3.83
C ALA A 53 -3.94 2.98 -3.54
N VAL A 54 -3.23 4.11 -3.65
CA VAL A 54 -1.81 4.20 -3.28
C VAL A 54 -1.60 3.93 -1.79
N GLY A 55 -2.50 4.42 -0.93
CA GLY A 55 -2.48 4.10 0.50
C GLY A 55 -2.57 2.60 0.77
N ALA A 56 -3.44 1.88 0.05
CA ALA A 56 -3.55 0.43 0.17
C ALA A 56 -2.29 -0.31 -0.32
N VAL A 57 -1.65 0.17 -1.40
CA VAL A 57 -0.34 -0.34 -1.86
C VAL A 57 0.73 -0.11 -0.80
N ALA A 58 0.73 1.06 -0.14
CA ALA A 58 1.67 1.34 0.96
C ALA A 58 1.51 0.36 2.11
N SER A 59 0.27 0.05 2.52
CA SER A 59 0.01 -0.98 3.54
C SER A 59 0.49 -2.37 3.10
N LYS A 60 0.26 -2.77 1.84
CA LYS A 60 0.77 -4.05 1.31
C LYS A 60 2.30 -4.11 1.36
N ARG A 61 3.00 -3.04 0.97
CA ARG A 61 4.47 -2.95 1.07
C ARG A 61 4.97 -3.02 2.50
N CYS A 62 4.32 -2.35 3.46
CA CYS A 62 4.69 -2.45 4.87
C CYS A 62 4.62 -3.89 5.37
N TYR A 63 3.57 -4.63 4.98
CA TYR A 63 3.44 -6.03 5.33
C TYR A 63 4.56 -6.89 4.70
N LEU A 64 4.88 -6.67 3.42
CA LEU A 64 6.00 -7.36 2.76
C LEU A 64 7.33 -7.12 3.48
N VAL A 65 7.63 -5.86 3.84
CA VAL A 65 8.84 -5.52 4.61
C VAL A 65 8.83 -6.20 5.98
N PHE A 66 7.70 -6.20 6.67
CA PHE A 66 7.56 -6.86 7.97
C PHE A 66 7.84 -8.37 7.86
N VAL A 67 7.26 -9.06 6.88
CA VAL A 67 7.47 -10.50 6.65
C VAL A 67 8.93 -10.79 6.29
N VAL A 68 9.53 -10.01 5.39
CA VAL A 68 10.95 -10.15 5.00
C VAL A 68 11.87 -10.01 6.23
N LEU A 69 11.60 -9.03 7.10
CA LEU A 69 12.39 -8.83 8.32
C LEU A 69 12.15 -9.92 9.36
N ALA A 70 10.91 -10.37 9.52
CA ALA A 70 10.54 -11.40 10.50
C ALA A 70 11.11 -12.77 10.13
N GLU A 71 11.02 -13.16 8.86
CA GLU A 71 11.45 -14.47 8.38
C GLU A 71 12.92 -14.48 7.92
N LYS A 72 13.58 -13.31 7.85
CA LYS A 72 14.94 -13.13 7.29
C LYS A 72 15.11 -13.72 5.89
N ARG A 73 14.02 -13.80 5.12
CA ARG A 73 14.04 -14.29 3.73
C ARG A 73 14.37 -13.16 2.79
N ARG A 74 15.03 -13.49 1.67
CA ARG A 74 15.25 -12.50 0.61
C ARG A 74 13.91 -12.15 -0.03
N TYR A 75 13.71 -10.87 -0.34
CA TYR A 75 12.56 -10.45 -1.13
C TYR A 75 12.78 -10.93 -2.57
N GLU A 76 11.91 -11.83 -3.03
CA GLU A 76 11.92 -12.34 -4.40
C GLU A 76 10.99 -11.47 -5.24
N THR A 77 11.57 -10.62 -6.08
CA THR A 77 10.81 -9.91 -7.11
C THR A 77 10.46 -10.92 -8.19
N SER A 78 9.17 -11.24 -8.35
CA SER A 78 8.70 -12.02 -9.50
C SER A 78 8.90 -11.17 -10.76
N GLY A 79 10.01 -11.41 -11.46
CA GLY A 79 10.37 -10.77 -12.72
C GLY A 79 9.64 -11.39 -13.91
#